data_AF-A0A7S0UPQ0-F1
#
_entry.id   AF-A0A7S0UPQ0-F1
#
_cell.length_a   1.000
_cell.length_b   1.000
_cell.length_c   1.000
_cell.angle_alpha   90.00
_cell.angle_beta   90.00
_cell.angle_gamma   90.00
#
_symmetry.space_group_name_H-M   'P 1'
#
loop_
_entity.id
_entity.type
_entity.pdbx_description
1 polymer ?
#
loop_
_entity_poly.entity_id
_entity_poly.type
_entity_poly.pdbx_seq_one_letter_code
_entity_poly.pdbx_strand_id
1 'polypeptide(L)'
;MTDLNKEKKKPVKLTKSEKAKRNLMLKNLHESGDFDRLKKDAYARLMLHPEGEAWREGIKQRTREAIETSNGGTDSIEEITLDELSETITKHGIRSIPPSIREEFLSKIKQACRVHDARR
;
A
#
# COMPACT_ATOMS: atom_id res chain seq x y z
N MET A 1 -14.01 27.59 -1.73
CA MET A 1 -12.78 26.93 -1.25
C MET A 1 -13.20 25.90 -0.22
N THR A 2 -13.23 24.62 -0.58
CA THR A 2 -13.69 23.55 0.33
C THR A 2 -12.50 22.85 0.96
N ASP A 3 -12.47 22.88 2.29
CA ASP A 3 -11.53 22.21 3.17
C ASP A 3 -11.35 20.72 2.86
N LEU A 4 -10.21 20.36 2.27
CA LEU A 4 -9.76 18.97 2.21
C LEU A 4 -9.15 18.60 3.55
N ASN A 5 -10.02 18.14 4.43
CA ASN A 5 -9.76 17.60 5.75
C ASN A 5 -8.61 16.56 5.69
N LYS A 6 -7.39 16.99 6.10
CA LYS A 6 -6.21 16.12 6.24
C LYS A 6 -6.37 15.26 7.49
N GLU A 7 -7.28 14.29 7.48
CA GLU A 7 -7.30 13.24 8.49
C GLU A 7 -6.06 12.36 8.34
N LYS A 8 -4.98 12.76 9.03
CA LYS A 8 -3.89 11.85 9.38
C LYS A 8 -4.49 10.76 10.27
N LYS A 9 -4.97 9.65 9.68
CA LYS A 9 -5.40 8.46 10.44
C LYS A 9 -4.25 8.06 11.37
N LYS A 10 -4.41 8.34 12.67
CA LYS A 10 -3.44 7.94 13.70
C LYS A 10 -3.25 6.43 13.59
N PRO A 11 -2.02 5.92 13.78
CA PRO A 11 -1.80 4.48 13.77
C PRO A 11 -2.76 3.81 14.75
N VAL A 12 -3.53 2.84 14.26
CA VAL A 12 -4.51 2.12 15.07
C VAL A 12 -3.75 1.38 16.17
N LYS A 13 -3.89 1.85 17.41
CA LYS A 13 -3.28 1.21 18.58
C LYS A 13 -4.07 -0.06 18.90
N LEU A 14 -3.63 -1.19 18.36
CA LEU A 14 -4.20 -2.51 18.68
C LEU A 14 -3.79 -2.93 20.09
N THR A 15 -4.75 -3.44 20.85
CA THR A 15 -4.54 -4.15 22.12
C THR A 15 -3.72 -5.43 21.90
N LYS A 16 -3.20 -6.02 22.99
CA LYS A 16 -2.47 -7.31 22.92
C LYS A 16 -3.33 -8.42 22.30
N SER A 17 -4.61 -8.49 22.67
CA SER A 17 -5.56 -9.47 22.14
C SER A 17 -5.80 -9.28 20.63
N GLU A 18 -6.01 -8.04 20.18
CA GLU A 18 -6.19 -7.73 18.76
C GLU A 18 -4.93 -8.02 17.93
N LYS A 19 -3.74 -7.74 18.47
CA LYS A 19 -2.47 -8.13 17.83
C LYS A 19 -2.35 -9.64 17.66
N ALA A 20 -2.72 -10.40 18.69
CA ALA A 20 -2.70 -11.87 18.62
C ALA A 20 -3.66 -12.39 17.55
N LYS A 21 -4.90 -11.88 17.50
CA LYS A 21 -5.88 -12.22 16.44
C LYS A 21 -5.36 -11.89 15.05
N ARG A 22 -4.83 -10.68 14.85
CA ARG A 22 -4.23 -10.27 13.57
C ARG A 22 -3.09 -11.20 13.15
N ASN A 23 -2.18 -11.52 14.08
CA ASN A 23 -1.04 -12.39 13.78
C ASN A 23 -1.49 -13.80 13.41
N LEU A 24 -2.51 -14.33 14.09
CA LEU A 24 -3.10 -15.63 13.76
C LEU A 24 -3.74 -15.60 12.36
N MET A 25 -4.54 -14.57 12.04
CA MET A 25 -5.11 -14.41 10.70
C MET A 25 -4.03 -14.35 9.62
N LEU A 26 -2.96 -13.59 9.86
CA LEU A 26 -1.83 -13.49 8.93
C LEU A 26 -1.13 -14.84 8.73
N LYS A 27 -0.88 -15.57 9.83
CA LYS A 27 -0.29 -16.91 9.78
C LYS A 27 -1.14 -17.86 8.92
N ASN A 28 -2.46 -17.86 9.16
CA ASN A 28 -3.40 -18.70 8.39
C ASN A 28 -3.38 -18.37 6.89
N LEU A 29 -3.33 -17.08 6.53
CA LEU A 29 -3.22 -16.65 5.12
C LEU A 29 -1.91 -17.09 4.46
N HIS A 30 -0.81 -17.12 5.21
CA HIS A 30 0.45 -17.66 4.72
C HIS A 30 0.38 -19.17 4.50
N GLU A 31 -0.14 -19.91 5.50
CA GLU A 31 -0.23 -21.37 5.43
C GLU A 31 -1.19 -21.86 4.32
N SER A 32 -2.26 -21.12 4.04
CA SER A 32 -3.18 -21.44 2.94
C SER A 32 -2.65 -21.05 1.55
N GLY A 33 -1.56 -20.26 1.50
CA GLY A 33 -1.07 -19.62 0.28
C GLY A 33 -1.93 -18.46 -0.23
N ASP A 34 -2.98 -18.06 0.49
CA ASP A 34 -3.82 -16.92 0.12
C ASP A 34 -3.06 -15.60 0.18
N PHE A 35 -2.10 -15.46 1.08
CA PHE A 35 -1.26 -14.27 1.17
C PHE A 35 -0.54 -13.98 -0.14
N ASP A 36 0.11 -14.99 -0.72
CA ASP A 36 0.85 -14.83 -1.98
C ASP A 36 -0.09 -14.62 -3.18
N ARG A 37 -1.25 -15.27 -3.18
CA ARG A 37 -2.30 -15.02 -4.20
C ARG A 37 -2.76 -13.58 -4.16
N LEU A 38 -3.11 -13.07 -2.98
CA LEU A 38 -3.54 -11.68 -2.79
C LEU A 38 -2.45 -10.69 -3.18
N LYS A 39 -1.18 -10.97 -2.87
CA LYS A 39 -0.05 -10.13 -3.27
C LYS A 39 0.09 -10.04 -4.79
N LYS A 40 0.01 -11.17 -5.49
CA LYS A 40 0.07 -11.23 -6.98
C LYS A 40 -1.11 -10.50 -7.62
N ASP A 41 -2.32 -10.72 -7.10
CA ASP A 41 -3.52 -10.02 -7.56
C ASP A 41 -3.39 -8.51 -7.38
N ALA A 42 -2.88 -8.06 -6.23
CA ALA A 42 -2.72 -6.63 -5.95
C ALA A 42 -1.70 -5.99 -6.90
N TYR A 43 -0.61 -6.69 -7.19
CA TYR A 43 0.35 -6.28 -8.19
C TYR A 43 -0.31 -6.15 -9.57
N ALA A 44 -1.05 -7.16 -10.02
CA ALA A 44 -1.72 -7.12 -11.32
C ALA A 44 -2.70 -5.94 -11.42
N ARG A 45 -3.50 -5.71 -10.38
CA ARG A 45 -4.45 -4.58 -10.33
C ARG A 45 -3.79 -3.21 -10.36
N LEU A 46 -2.67 -3.05 -9.66
CA LEU A 46 -1.99 -1.76 -9.56
C LEU A 46 -1.02 -1.50 -10.73
N MET A 47 -0.40 -2.54 -11.28
CA MET A 47 0.69 -2.39 -12.25
C MET A 47 0.28 -2.72 -13.68
N LEU A 48 -0.69 -3.60 -13.89
CA LEU A 48 -1.02 -4.15 -15.21
C LEU A 48 -2.43 -3.77 -15.68
N HIS A 49 -3.35 -3.48 -14.75
CA HIS A 49 -4.72 -3.11 -15.08
C HIS A 49 -4.85 -1.59 -15.32
N PRO A 50 -5.73 -1.13 -16.25
CA PRO A 50 -5.96 0.29 -16.51
C PRO A 50 -6.36 1.10 -15.27
N GLU A 51 -7.12 0.50 -14.36
CA GLU A 51 -7.52 1.13 -13.08
C GLU A 51 -6.32 1.48 -12.18
N GLY A 52 -5.18 0.79 -12.35
CA GLY A 52 -3.94 1.07 -11.63
C GLY A 52 -3.05 2.12 -12.31
N GLU A 53 -3.34 2.52 -13.54
CA GLU A 53 -2.48 3.39 -14.35
C GLU A 53 -2.25 4.75 -13.68
N ALA A 54 -3.32 5.42 -13.25
CA ALA A 54 -3.20 6.71 -12.56
C ALA A 54 -2.37 6.61 -11.27
N TRP A 55 -2.47 5.49 -10.56
CA TRP A 55 -1.64 5.24 -9.38
C TRP A 55 -0.17 5.07 -9.77
N ARG A 56 0.11 4.19 -10.73
CA ARG A 56 1.46 3.89 -11.22
C ARG A 56 2.17 5.13 -11.77
N GLU A 57 1.49 5.90 -12.63
CA GLU A 57 2.04 7.14 -13.17
C GLU A 57 2.22 8.20 -12.08
N GLY A 58 1.33 8.27 -11.11
CA GLY A 58 1.50 9.12 -9.93
C GLY A 58 2.74 8.75 -9.11
N ILE A 59 3.05 7.46 -8.93
CA ILE A 59 4.30 7.02 -8.27
C ILE A 59 5.53 7.45 -9.08
N LYS A 60 5.54 7.22 -10.40
CA LYS A 60 6.65 7.63 -11.28
C LYS A 60 6.89 9.13 -11.23
N GLN A 61 5.82 9.92 -11.33
CA GLN A 61 5.90 11.37 -11.29
C GLN A 61 6.51 11.86 -9.97
N ARG A 62 6.06 11.33 -8.84
CA ARG A 62 6.64 11.65 -7.53
C ARG A 62 8.09 11.21 -7.37
N THR A 63 8.45 10.09 -7.99
CA THR A 63 9.83 9.61 -8.01
C THR A 63 10.73 10.61 -8.73
N ARG A 64 10.28 11.12 -9.89
CA ARG A 64 11.00 12.17 -10.64
C ARG A 64 11.11 13.46 -9.85
N GLU A 65 10.00 13.95 -9.29
CA GLU A 65 9.99 15.18 -8.48
C GLU A 65 10.93 15.09 -7.27
N ALA A 66 11.00 13.92 -6.61
CA ALA A 66 11.89 13.71 -5.48
C ALA A 66 13.37 13.78 -5.89
N ILE A 67 13.73 13.21 -7.04
CA ILE A 67 15.08 13.25 -7.61
C ILE A 67 15.43 14.68 -8.08
N GLU A 68 14.50 15.37 -8.72
CA GLU A 68 14.71 16.77 -9.16
C GLU A 68 14.89 17.72 -7.97
N THR A 69 14.12 17.50 -6.90
CA THR A 69 14.20 18.31 -5.68
C THR A 69 15.51 18.04 -4.92
N SER A 70 15.99 16.80 -4.88
CA SER A 70 17.28 16.49 -4.25
C SER A 70 18.45 17.13 -4.98
N ASN A 71 18.34 17.31 -6.30
CA ASN A 71 19.39 17.96 -7.11
C ASN A 71 19.42 19.50 -6.98
N GLY A 72 18.60 20.09 -6.09
CA GLY A 72 18.55 21.53 -5.88
C GLY A 72 18.15 22.36 -7.11
N GLY A 73 17.53 21.74 -8.13
CA GLY A 73 17.23 22.36 -9.41
C GLY A 73 18.45 22.60 -10.32
N THR A 74 19.55 21.89 -10.08
CA THR A 74 20.79 21.95 -10.88
C THR A 74 21.09 20.61 -11.55
N ASP A 75 21.92 20.59 -12.60
CA ASP A 75 22.37 19.36 -13.29
C ASP A 75 23.31 18.47 -12.44
N SER A 76 23.52 18.82 -11.17
CA SER A 76 24.31 18.07 -10.19
C SER A 76 23.43 17.03 -9.49
N ILE A 77 23.75 15.75 -9.64
CA ILE A 77 23.11 14.68 -8.86
C ILE A 77 23.69 14.73 -7.44
N GLU A 78 23.00 15.39 -6.51
CA GLU A 78 23.21 15.05 -5.10
C GLU A 78 22.64 13.63 -4.90
N GLU A 79 23.45 12.72 -4.34
CA GLU A 79 23.06 11.32 -4.15
C GLU A 79 21.93 11.22 -3.12
N ILE A 80 20.68 11.24 -3.59
CA ILE A 80 19.55 10.78 -2.78
C ILE A 80 19.67 9.27 -2.58
N THR A 81 19.61 8.83 -1.32
CA THR A 81 19.64 7.40 -1.01
C THR A 81 18.30 6.75 -1.37
N LEU A 82 18.32 5.44 -1.64
CA LEU A 82 17.09 4.68 -1.90
C LEU A 82 16.12 4.70 -0.71
N ASP A 83 16.62 4.86 0.51
CA ASP A 83 15.82 4.93 1.73
C ASP A 83 15.04 6.25 1.82
N GLU A 84 15.70 7.39 1.53
CA GLU A 84 15.08 8.71 1.49
C GLU A 84 14.03 8.82 0.39
N LEU A 85 14.35 8.25 -0.78
CA LEU A 85 13.41 8.15 -1.90
C LEU A 85 12.21 7.27 -1.54
N SER A 86 12.45 6.12 -0.90
CA SER A 86 11.40 5.20 -0.47
C SER A 86 10.47 5.80 0.58
N GLU A 87 10.99 6.54 1.56
CA GLU A 87 10.15 7.18 2.58
C GLU A 87 9.20 8.22 1.94
N THR A 88 9.74 9.01 1.01
CA THR A 88 9.00 10.04 0.27
C THR A 88 7.88 9.42 -0.57
N ILE A 89 8.19 8.35 -1.33
CA ILE A 89 7.23 7.70 -2.22
C ILE A 89 6.19 6.89 -1.43
N THR A 90 6.59 6.18 -0.37
CA THR A 90 5.72 5.24 0.36
C THR A 90 4.51 5.93 0.96
N LYS A 91 4.70 7.11 1.60
CA LYS A 91 3.61 7.87 2.22
C LYS A 91 2.56 8.31 1.19
N HIS A 92 3.01 8.72 0.00
CA HIS A 92 2.12 9.09 -1.09
C HIS A 92 1.45 7.87 -1.70
N GLY A 93 2.22 6.83 -2.00
CA GLY A 93 1.75 5.62 -2.66
C GLY A 93 0.63 4.92 -1.92
N ILE A 94 0.68 4.87 -0.58
CA ILE A 94 -0.40 4.29 0.24
C ILE A 94 -1.69 5.12 0.16
N ARG A 95 -1.58 6.45 0.04
CA ARG A 95 -2.74 7.36 0.00
C ARG A 95 -3.38 7.41 -1.38
N SER A 96 -2.58 7.27 -2.44
CA SER A 96 -3.07 7.34 -3.81
C SER A 96 -3.68 6.04 -4.32
N ILE A 97 -3.63 4.93 -3.56
CA ILE A 97 -4.26 3.65 -3.97
C ILE A 97 -5.75 3.91 -4.24
N PRO A 98 -6.26 3.56 -5.44
CA PRO A 98 -7.67 3.72 -5.78
C PRO A 98 -8.61 3.09 -4.74
N PRO A 99 -9.66 3.79 -4.31
CA PRO A 99 -10.62 3.26 -3.32
C PRO A 99 -11.24 1.93 -3.74
N SER A 100 -11.57 1.77 -5.02
CA SER A 100 -12.12 0.54 -5.60
C SER A 100 -11.20 -0.67 -5.36
N ILE A 101 -9.91 -0.51 -5.64
CA ILE A 101 -8.90 -1.55 -5.39
C ILE A 101 -8.79 -1.82 -3.88
N ARG A 102 -8.76 -0.78 -3.04
CA ARG A 102 -8.68 -0.95 -1.57
C ARG A 102 -9.86 -1.75 -1.02
N GLU A 103 -11.07 -1.45 -1.48
CA GLU A 103 -12.31 -2.11 -1.05
C GLU A 103 -12.41 -3.55 -1.56
N GLU A 104 -11.98 -3.80 -2.80
CA GLU A 104 -11.86 -5.16 -3.37
C GLU A 104 -10.94 -6.02 -2.50
N PHE A 105 -9.72 -5.56 -2.21
CA PHE A 105 -8.76 -6.33 -1.43
C PHE A 105 -9.18 -6.50 0.03
N LEU A 106 -9.84 -5.51 0.63
CA LEU A 106 -10.44 -5.68 1.95
C LEU A 106 -11.47 -6.81 1.96
N SER A 107 -12.28 -6.90 0.91
CA SER A 107 -13.31 -7.96 0.76
C SER A 107 -12.66 -9.33 0.55
N LYS A 108 -11.65 -9.42 -0.32
CA LYS A 108 -10.88 -10.66 -0.53
C LYS A 108 -10.19 -11.16 0.73
N ILE A 109 -9.57 -10.27 1.52
CA ILE A 109 -8.94 -10.62 2.81
C ILE A 109 -9.99 -11.18 3.79
N LYS A 110 -11.15 -10.50 3.93
CA LYS A 110 -12.25 -10.99 4.78
C LYS A 110 -12.73 -12.37 4.36
N GLN A 111 -12.86 -12.61 3.05
CA GLN A 111 -13.29 -13.91 2.53
C GLN A 111 -12.26 -15.00 2.82
N ALA A 112 -10.98 -14.76 2.55
CA ALA A 112 -9.91 -15.72 2.82
C ALA A 112 -9.84 -16.13 4.30
N CYS A 113 -10.00 -15.16 5.22
CA CYS A 113 -10.05 -15.46 6.64
C CYS A 113 -11.28 -16.27 7.05
N ARG A 114 -12.47 -15.97 6.50
CA ARG A 114 -13.71 -16.73 6.77
C ARG A 114 -13.65 -18.17 6.28
N VAL A 115 -13.09 -18.40 5.09
CA VAL A 115 -12.94 -19.75 4.52
C VAL A 115 -12.03 -20.60 5.40
N HIS A 116 -10.98 -20.01 5.97
CA HIS A 116 -10.11 -20.73 6.89
C HIS A 116 -10.81 -21.08 8.21
N ASP A 117 -11.60 -20.16 8.78
CA ASP A 117 -12.35 -20.41 10.02
C ASP A 117 -13.41 -21.51 9.84
N ALA A 118 -14.01 -21.65 8.65
CA ALA A 118 -14.99 -22.69 8.34
C ALA A 118 -14.39 -24.08 8.06
N ARG A 119 -13.07 -24.20 7.90
CA ARG A 119 -12.35 -25.46 7.66
C ARG A 119 -11.81 -26.11 8.94
N ARG A 120 -12.00 -25.47 10.10
CA ARG A 120 -11.67 -25.97 11.43
C ARG A 120 -12.91 -26.49 12.13
#